data_AF-A0A7W0LCP0-F1
#
_entry.id   AF-A0A7W0LCP0-F1
#
_cell.length_a   1.000
_cell.length_b   1.000
_cell.length_c   1.000
_cell.angle_alpha   90.00
_cell.angle_beta   90.00
_cell.angle_gamma   90.00
#
_symmetry.space_group_name_H-M   'P 1'
#
loop_
_entity.id
_entity.type
_entity.pdbx_description
1 polymer ?
#
loop_
_entity_poly.entity_id
_entity_poly.type
_entity_poly.pdbx_seq_one_letter_code
_entity_poly.pdbx_strand_id
1 'polypeptide(L)'
;MKHRLIAVVVLAVLATGCAAGRAFRKGQESARNGDWDTAVAEYTKAVQASPDRPEYKIQLERAMQTAAQNHISRARELEAKDQLDAAMIAYKRAVELDSTNRLAAAKVAELERAIRDRIEATRPRPQIDKLREQARTLNQPIIRLQER
;
A
#
# COMPACT_ATOMS: atom_id res chain seq x y z
N MET A 1 7.04 35.07 39.82
CA MET A 1 6.18 34.28 38.89
C MET A 1 6.74 34.17 37.48
N LYS A 2 7.27 35.25 36.87
CA LYS A 2 7.88 35.23 35.52
C LYS A 2 9.05 34.24 35.36
N HIS A 3 9.94 34.10 36.35
CA HIS A 3 11.03 33.11 36.30
C HIS A 3 10.56 31.66 36.39
N ARG A 4 9.42 31.40 37.06
CA ARG A 4 8.82 30.06 37.11
C ARG A 4 8.19 29.69 35.76
N LEU A 5 7.55 30.66 35.10
CA LEU A 5 7.04 30.51 33.73
C LEU A 5 8.17 30.26 32.71
N ILE A 6 9.27 31.03 32.79
CA ILE A 6 10.45 30.81 31.93
C ILE A 6 11.07 29.42 32.19
N ALA A 7 11.21 29.02 33.46
CA ALA A 7 11.75 27.70 33.80
C ALA A 7 10.87 26.56 33.27
N VAL A 8 9.54 26.68 33.35
CA VAL A 8 8.60 25.67 32.82
C VAL A 8 8.65 25.59 31.30
N VAL A 9 8.73 26.72 30.60
CA VAL A 9 8.86 26.75 29.13
C VAL A 9 10.20 26.16 28.67
N VAL A 10 11.31 26.47 29.35
CA VAL A 10 12.63 25.90 29.04
C VAL A 10 12.66 24.39 29.30
N LEU A 11 12.05 23.92 30.39
CA LEU A 11 11.94 22.48 30.68
C LEU A 11 11.13 21.73 29.62
N ALA A 12 10.04 22.34 29.12
CA ALA A 12 9.22 21.75 28.06
C ALA A 12 10.00 21.61 26.74
N VAL A 13 10.78 22.62 26.35
CA VAL A 13 11.62 22.59 25.13
C VAL A 13 12.74 21.55 25.22
N LEU A 14 13.33 21.37 26.40
CA LEU A 14 14.40 20.38 26.62
C LEU A 14 13.87 18.94 26.60
N ALA A 15 12.67 18.70 27.14
CA ALA A 15 12.07 17.37 27.19
C ALA A 15 11.70 16.84 25.79
N THR A 16 11.16 17.70 24.92
CA THR A 16 10.79 17.32 23.54
C THR A 16 12.02 17.02 22.67
N GLY A 17 13.13 17.75 22.87
CA GLY A 17 14.39 17.51 22.15
C GLY A 17 15.02 16.13 22.41
N CYS A 18 14.92 15.63 23.65
CA CYS A 18 15.42 14.30 24.02
C CYS A 18 14.64 13.16 23.37
N ALA A 19 13.31 13.30 23.25
CA ALA A 19 12.45 12.32 22.60
C ALA A 19 12.70 12.28 21.09
N ALA A 20 12.75 13.44 20.43
CA ALA A 20 12.98 13.56 19.00
C ALA A 20 14.35 12.98 18.59
N GLY A 21 15.41 13.33 19.32
CA GLY A 21 16.75 12.82 19.05
C GLY A 21 16.88 11.30 19.24
N ARG A 22 16.13 10.71 20.19
CA ARG A 22 16.10 9.25 20.39
C ARG A 22 15.42 8.55 19.20
N ALA A 23 14.25 9.04 18.78
CA ALA A 23 13.53 8.50 17.63
C ALA A 23 14.38 8.59 16.35
N PHE A 24 15.05 9.72 16.12
CA PHE A 24 15.93 9.92 14.98
C PHE A 24 17.09 8.91 14.94
N ARG A 25 17.77 8.67 16.07
CA ARG A 25 18.85 7.68 16.13
C ARG A 25 18.36 6.26 15.86
N LYS A 26 17.17 5.90 16.38
CA LYS A 26 16.55 4.60 16.11
C LYS A 26 16.20 4.45 14.63
N GLY A 27 15.67 5.50 13.99
CA GLY A 27 15.43 5.52 12.55
C GLY A 27 16.71 5.30 11.73
N GLN A 28 17.83 5.92 12.14
CA GLN A 28 19.12 5.69 11.49
C GLN A 28 19.63 4.26 11.66
N GLU A 29 19.43 3.66 12.83
CA GLU A 29 19.81 2.27 13.07
C GLU A 29 18.99 1.31 12.20
N SER A 30 17.66 1.48 12.17
CA SER A 30 16.79 0.68 11.30
C SER A 30 17.15 0.84 9.82
N ALA A 31 17.41 2.07 9.36
CA ALA A 31 17.84 2.34 8.00
C ALA A 31 19.18 1.64 7.66
N ARG A 32 20.16 1.68 8.57
CA ARG A 32 21.44 0.95 8.41
C ARG A 32 21.24 -0.56 8.33
N ASN A 33 20.24 -1.09 9.04
CA ASN A 33 19.90 -2.51 9.02
C ASN A 33 19.04 -2.90 7.82
N GLY A 34 18.67 -1.96 6.95
CA GLY A 34 17.77 -2.19 5.82
C GLY A 34 16.29 -2.34 6.19
N ASP A 35 15.93 -2.10 7.46
CA ASP A 35 14.54 -2.07 7.91
C ASP A 35 13.95 -0.67 7.67
N TRP A 36 13.64 -0.41 6.41
CA TRP A 36 13.19 0.89 5.95
C TRP A 36 11.77 1.24 6.43
N ASP A 37 10.90 0.25 6.65
CA ASP A 37 9.56 0.50 7.19
C ASP A 37 9.64 1.01 8.63
N THR A 38 10.46 0.38 9.48
CA THR A 38 10.71 0.89 10.84
C THR A 38 11.43 2.23 10.81
N ALA A 39 12.38 2.43 9.88
CA ALA A 39 13.07 3.71 9.73
C ALA A 39 12.08 4.85 9.42
N VAL A 40 11.16 4.66 8.49
CA VAL A 40 10.09 5.62 8.17
C VAL A 40 9.26 5.93 9.42
N ALA A 41 8.85 4.91 10.17
CA ALA A 41 8.05 5.11 11.38
C ALA A 41 8.79 5.93 12.46
N GLU A 42 10.06 5.63 12.72
CA GLU A 42 10.85 6.33 13.73
C GLU A 42 11.26 7.74 13.29
N TYR A 43 11.58 7.95 12.01
CA TYR A 43 11.81 9.30 11.48
C TYR A 43 10.53 10.15 11.49
N THR A 44 9.37 9.55 11.24
CA THR A 44 8.07 10.24 11.35
C THR A 44 7.87 10.76 12.77
N LYS A 45 8.14 9.94 13.79
CA LYS A 45 8.10 10.36 15.20
C LYS A 45 9.08 11.51 15.48
N ALA A 46 10.30 11.44 14.92
CA ALA A 46 11.28 12.50 15.08
C ALA A 46 10.81 13.83 14.48
N VAL A 47 10.25 13.80 13.27
CA VAL A 47 9.68 14.99 12.60
C VAL A 47 8.47 15.54 13.38
N GLN A 48 7.59 14.68 13.89
CA GLN A 48 6.45 15.10 14.70
C GLN A 48 6.88 15.77 16.02
N ALA A 49 7.92 15.24 16.66
CA ALA A 49 8.44 15.79 17.92
C ALA A 49 9.28 17.06 17.74
N SER A 50 9.89 17.27 16.56
CA SER A 50 10.69 18.46 16.24
C SER A 50 10.56 18.83 14.76
N PRO A 51 9.45 19.48 14.34
CA PRO A 51 9.13 19.76 12.95
C PRO A 51 9.98 20.88 12.34
N ASP A 52 10.74 21.60 13.16
CA ASP A 52 11.66 22.67 12.77
C ASP A 52 13.03 22.15 12.33
N ARG A 53 13.33 20.86 12.53
CA ARG A 53 14.60 20.21 12.14
C ARG A 53 14.55 19.74 10.68
N PRO A 54 15.24 20.40 9.73
CA PRO A 54 15.19 20.01 8.31
C PRO A 54 15.83 18.64 8.07
N GLU A 55 16.87 18.32 8.83
CA GLU A 55 17.56 17.02 8.76
C GLU A 55 16.60 15.84 8.96
N TYR A 56 15.65 15.94 9.90
CA TYR A 56 14.71 14.85 10.18
C TYR A 56 13.76 14.62 9.01
N LYS A 57 13.31 15.71 8.36
CA LYS A 57 12.46 15.65 7.17
C LYS A 57 13.21 15.03 6.00
N ILE A 58 14.45 15.45 5.77
CA ILE A 58 15.30 14.90 4.70
C ILE A 58 15.51 13.39 4.89
N GLN A 59 15.77 12.94 6.11
CA GLN A 59 15.96 11.50 6.35
C GLN A 59 14.64 10.72 6.26
N LEU A 60 13.53 11.30 6.69
CA LEU A 60 12.21 10.70 6.50
C LEU A 60 11.90 10.51 5.00
N GLU A 61 12.08 11.55 4.19
CA GLU A 61 11.84 11.49 2.75
C GLU A 61 12.70 10.43 2.07
N ARG A 62 14.00 10.39 2.40
CA ARG A 62 14.91 9.35 1.89
C ARG A 62 14.45 7.95 2.28
N ALA A 63 14.09 7.75 3.55
CA ALA A 63 13.60 6.46 4.02
C ALA A 63 12.30 6.05 3.32
N MET A 64 11.37 6.99 3.10
CA MET A 64 10.11 6.73 2.39
C MET A 64 10.37 6.32 0.93
N GLN A 65 11.26 7.01 0.23
CA GLN A 65 11.65 6.66 -1.15
C GLN A 65 12.26 5.26 -1.22
N THR A 66 13.19 4.93 -0.32
CA THR A 66 13.83 3.61 -0.29
C THR A 66 12.83 2.50 0.10
N ALA A 67 11.98 2.74 1.09
CA ALA A 67 10.92 1.81 1.46
C ALA A 67 9.96 1.56 0.28
N ALA A 68 9.55 2.61 -0.45
CA ALA A 68 8.70 2.49 -1.63
C ALA A 68 9.35 1.61 -2.71
N GLN A 69 10.65 1.79 -2.98
CA GLN A 69 11.40 0.97 -3.95
C GLN A 69 11.50 -0.50 -3.52
N ASN A 70 11.65 -0.77 -2.22
CA ASN A 70 11.64 -2.14 -1.69
C ASN A 70 10.27 -2.79 -1.88
N HIS A 71 9.19 -2.07 -1.57
CA HIS A 71 7.82 -2.56 -1.77
C HIS A 71 7.51 -2.82 -3.25
N ILE A 72 8.00 -1.97 -4.18
CA ILE A 72 7.88 -2.22 -5.63
C ILE A 72 8.64 -3.47 -6.07
N SER A 73 9.86 -3.66 -5.57
CA SER A 73 10.65 -4.84 -5.91
C SER A 73 9.98 -6.11 -5.40
N ARG A 74 9.48 -6.08 -4.16
CA ARG A 74 8.72 -7.17 -3.57
C ARG A 74 7.42 -7.45 -4.34
N ALA A 75 6.71 -6.41 -4.78
CA ALA A 75 5.50 -6.54 -5.56
C ALA A 75 5.75 -7.24 -6.90
N ARG A 76 6.83 -6.87 -7.61
CA ARG A 76 7.24 -7.52 -8.86
C ARG A 76 7.55 -9.00 -8.68
N GLU A 77 8.22 -9.39 -7.59
CA GLU A 77 8.46 -10.79 -7.27
C GLU A 77 7.18 -11.58 -7.00
N LEU A 78 6.21 -10.96 -6.31
CA LEU A 78 4.91 -11.58 -6.02
C LEU A 78 4.07 -11.72 -7.29
N GLU A 79 4.08 -10.71 -8.15
CA GLU A 79 3.44 -10.71 -9.47
C GLU A 79 4.02 -11.83 -10.35
N ALA A 80 5.36 -11.99 -10.37
CA ALA A 80 6.03 -13.08 -11.07
C ALA A 80 5.67 -14.49 -10.55
N LYS A 81 5.15 -14.59 -9.33
CA LYS A 81 4.65 -15.84 -8.70
C LYS A 81 3.13 -16.00 -8.83
N ASP A 82 2.46 -15.17 -9.62
CA ASP A 82 1.00 -15.11 -9.74
C ASP A 82 0.25 -14.85 -8.41
N GLN A 83 0.95 -14.30 -7.41
CA GLN A 83 0.39 -13.93 -6.11
C GLN A 83 -0.20 -12.52 -6.16
N LEU A 84 -1.22 -12.31 -7.00
CA LEU A 84 -1.71 -10.99 -7.41
C LEU A 84 -2.23 -10.14 -6.23
N ASP A 85 -2.94 -10.73 -5.28
CA ASP A 85 -3.44 -10.00 -4.09
C ASP A 85 -2.30 -9.44 -3.25
N ALA A 86 -1.28 -10.25 -2.98
CA ALA A 86 -0.11 -9.85 -2.22
C ALA A 86 0.73 -8.80 -2.98
N ALA A 87 0.89 -8.97 -4.31
CA ALA A 87 1.57 -8.01 -5.16
C ALA A 87 0.85 -6.64 -5.11
N MET A 88 -0.48 -6.64 -5.19
CA MET A 88 -1.29 -5.43 -5.12
C MET A 88 -1.10 -4.70 -3.78
N ILE A 89 -1.10 -5.43 -2.65
CA ILE A 89 -0.86 -4.83 -1.33
C ILE A 89 0.52 -4.14 -1.27
N ALA A 90 1.55 -4.80 -1.79
CA ALA A 90 2.91 -4.24 -1.83
C ALA A 90 2.99 -2.99 -2.72
N TYR A 91 2.38 -2.99 -3.91
CA TYR A 91 2.32 -1.79 -4.75
C TYR A 91 1.54 -0.65 -4.08
N LYS A 92 0.42 -0.94 -3.40
CA LYS A 92 -0.34 0.06 -2.64
C LYS A 92 0.53 0.70 -1.57
N ARG A 93 1.31 -0.11 -0.83
CA ARG A 93 2.23 0.41 0.18
C ARG A 93 3.30 1.32 -0.42
N ALA A 94 3.82 0.99 -1.60
CA ALA A 94 4.74 1.86 -2.31
C ALA A 94 4.12 3.21 -2.71
N VAL A 95 2.86 3.23 -3.16
CA VAL A 95 2.14 4.46 -3.51
C VAL A 95 1.84 5.33 -2.28
N GLU A 96 1.57 4.73 -1.13
CA GLU A 96 1.41 5.46 0.13
C GLU A 96 2.70 6.18 0.56
N LEU A 97 3.85 5.55 0.30
CA LEU A 97 5.17 6.08 0.65
C LEU A 97 5.70 7.08 -0.40
N ASP A 98 5.37 6.87 -1.67
CA ASP A 98 5.71 7.75 -2.78
C ASP A 98 4.51 7.91 -3.72
N SER A 99 3.70 8.94 -3.47
CA SER A 99 2.50 9.26 -4.25
C SER A 99 2.83 9.73 -5.67
N THR A 100 4.08 10.08 -5.96
CA THR A 100 4.50 10.52 -7.30
C THR A 100 4.80 9.36 -8.24
N ASN A 101 4.86 8.12 -7.70
CA ASN A 101 5.14 6.92 -8.47
C ASN A 101 3.93 6.46 -9.28
N ARG A 102 3.73 7.09 -10.44
CA ARG A 102 2.64 6.77 -11.39
C ARG A 102 2.67 5.33 -11.88
N LEU A 103 3.85 4.71 -11.97
CA LEU A 103 3.99 3.32 -12.43
C LEU A 103 3.41 2.35 -11.39
N ALA A 104 3.74 2.53 -10.10
CA ALA A 104 3.17 1.72 -9.02
C ALA A 104 1.65 1.89 -8.94
N ALA A 105 1.14 3.12 -9.10
CA ALA A 105 -0.31 3.37 -9.13
C ALA A 105 -1.01 2.68 -10.31
N ALA A 106 -0.40 2.70 -11.50
CA ALA A 106 -0.92 1.98 -12.67
C ALA A 106 -0.96 0.46 -12.43
N LYS A 107 0.08 -0.09 -11.79
CA LYS A 107 0.14 -1.51 -11.42
C LYS A 107 -0.96 -1.91 -10.44
N VAL A 108 -1.29 -1.08 -9.46
CA VAL A 108 -2.45 -1.32 -8.58
C VAL A 108 -3.73 -1.45 -9.39
N ALA A 109 -4.02 -0.51 -10.30
CA ALA A 109 -5.23 -0.54 -11.12
C ALA A 109 -5.28 -1.72 -12.12
N GLU A 110 -4.12 -2.16 -12.60
CA GLU A 110 -3.98 -3.37 -13.42
C GLU A 110 -4.32 -4.63 -12.63
N LEU A 111 -3.69 -4.82 -11.47
CA LEU A 111 -3.91 -5.99 -10.62
C LEU A 111 -5.34 -6.06 -10.08
N GLU A 112 -5.92 -4.92 -9.71
CA GLU A 112 -7.33 -4.86 -9.29
C GLU A 112 -8.28 -5.35 -10.38
N ARG A 113 -8.01 -5.04 -11.66
CA ARG A 113 -8.80 -5.57 -12.78
C ARG A 113 -8.58 -7.07 -12.94
N ALA A 114 -7.33 -7.52 -12.98
CA ALA A 114 -7.00 -8.92 -13.14
C ALA A 114 -7.61 -9.81 -12.04
N ILE A 115 -7.56 -9.36 -10.78
CA ILE A 115 -8.15 -10.07 -9.64
C ILE A 115 -9.67 -10.13 -9.79
N ARG A 116 -10.34 -9.01 -10.14
CA ARG A 116 -11.79 -9.02 -10.38
C ARG A 116 -12.19 -9.95 -11.50
N ASP A 117 -11.48 -9.93 -12.62
CA ASP A 117 -11.76 -10.78 -13.78
C ASP A 117 -11.57 -12.25 -13.42
N ARG A 118 -10.55 -12.58 -12.63
CA ARG A 118 -10.32 -13.95 -12.12
C ARG A 118 -11.46 -14.41 -11.20
N ILE A 119 -11.90 -13.54 -10.29
CA ILE A 119 -13.05 -13.83 -9.41
C ILE A 119 -14.30 -14.09 -10.26
N GLU A 120 -14.60 -13.22 -11.22
CA GLU A 120 -15.77 -13.37 -12.10
C GLU A 120 -15.70 -14.65 -12.94
N ALA A 121 -14.53 -14.99 -13.48
CA ALA A 121 -14.33 -16.23 -14.24
C ALA A 121 -14.54 -17.49 -13.37
N THR A 122 -14.26 -17.41 -12.07
CA THR A 122 -14.52 -18.52 -11.14
C THR A 122 -15.96 -18.56 -10.62
N ARG A 123 -16.78 -17.53 -10.89
CA ARG A 123 -18.18 -17.52 -10.46
C ARG A 123 -19.01 -18.55 -11.25
N PRO A 124 -19.85 -19.35 -10.57
CA PRO A 124 -20.78 -20.23 -11.26
C PRO A 124 -21.73 -19.44 -12.16
N ARG A 125 -22.07 -20.00 -13.33
CA ARG A 125 -23.06 -19.38 -14.25
C ARG A 125 -24.31 -18.96 -13.47
N PRO A 126 -24.75 -17.69 -13.60
CA PRO A 126 -25.97 -17.21 -12.97
C PRO A 126 -27.16 -18.12 -13.28
N GLN A 127 -28.01 -18.40 -12.29
CA GLN A 127 -29.19 -19.26 -12.48
C GLN A 127 -30.11 -18.73 -13.58
N ILE A 128 -30.17 -17.41 -13.77
CA ILE A 128 -30.92 -16.76 -14.84
C ILE A 128 -30.45 -17.22 -16.23
N ASP A 129 -29.15 -17.40 -16.44
CA ASP A 129 -28.64 -17.81 -17.75
C ASP A 129 -28.99 -19.28 -18.04
N LYS A 130 -28.93 -20.14 -17.01
CA LYS A 130 -29.41 -21.54 -17.11
C LYS A 130 -30.90 -21.59 -17.45
N LEU A 131 -31.73 -20.78 -16.78
CA LEU A 131 -33.18 -20.71 -17.04
C LEU A 131 -33.49 -20.18 -18.44
N ARG A 132 -32.75 -19.18 -18.93
CA ARG A 132 -32.87 -18.65 -20.30
C ARG A 132 -32.49 -19.69 -21.35
N GLU A 133 -31.43 -20.45 -21.11
CA GLU A 133 -30.99 -21.52 -22.00
C GLU A 133 -32.03 -22.64 -22.07
N GLN A 134 -32.55 -23.07 -20.91
CA GLN A 134 -33.67 -24.03 -20.83
C GLN A 134 -34.93 -23.52 -21.56
N ALA A 135 -35.29 -22.25 -21.38
CA ALA A 135 -36.42 -21.65 -22.08
C ALA A 135 -36.20 -21.64 -23.60
N ARG A 136 -34.98 -21.34 -24.08
CA ARG A 136 -34.64 -21.40 -25.52
C ARG A 136 -34.72 -22.81 -26.08
N THR A 137 -34.23 -23.81 -25.35
CA THR A 137 -34.31 -25.21 -25.81
C THR A 137 -35.75 -25.72 -25.86
N LEU A 138 -36.60 -25.28 -24.93
CA LEU A 138 -38.03 -25.63 -24.93
C LEU A 138 -38.81 -24.96 -26.05
N ASN A 139 -38.38 -23.76 -26.48
CA ASN A 139 -39.03 -22.98 -27.54
C ASN A 139 -38.42 -23.19 -28.94
N GLN A 140 -37.50 -24.14 -29.11
CA GLN A 140 -37.05 -24.55 -30.44
C GLN A 140 -38.09 -25.49 -31.07
N PRO A 141 -38.75 -25.12 -32.18
CA PRO A 141 -39.60 -26.06 -32.89
C PRO A 141 -38.75 -27.21 -33.40
N ILE A 142 -39.06 -28.44 -32.97
CA ILE A 142 -38.43 -29.65 -33.49
C ILE A 142 -38.90 -29.81 -34.94
N ILE A 143 -38.17 -29.25 -35.91
CA ILE A 143 -38.36 -29.58 -37.31
C ILE A 143 -37.81 -31.01 -37.49
N ARG A 144 -38.66 -32.01 -37.20
CA ARG A 144 -38.41 -33.36 -37.69
C ARG A 144 -38.66 -33.35 -39.19
N LEU A 145 -37.59 -33.20 -39.97
CA LEU A 145 -37.59 -33.62 -41.37
C LEU A 145 -37.68 -35.16 -41.37
N GLN A 146 -38.89 -35.68 -41.20
CA GLN A 146 -39.27 -36.97 -41.75
C GLN A 146 -39.66 -36.71 -43.20
N GLU A 147 -38.68 -36.70 -44.10
CA GLU A 147 -38.95 -36.93 -45.52
C GLU A 147 -38.29 -38.25 -45.94
N ARG A 148 -39.09 -38.98 -46.71
CA ARG A 148 -39.00 -40.41 -47.02
C ARG A 148 -37.94 -40.73 -48.06
#